data_AF-A0A4Q5T4Z1-F1
#
_entry.id   AF-A0A4Q5T4Z1-F1
#
_cell.length_a   1.000
_cell.length_b   1.000
_cell.length_c   1.000
_cell.angle_alpha   90.00
_cell.angle_beta   90.00
_cell.angle_gamma   90.00
#
_symmetry.space_group_name_H-M   'P 1'
#
loop_
_entity.id
_entity.type
_entity.pdbx_description
1 polymer ?
#
loop_
_entity_poly.entity_id
_entity_poly.type
_entity_poly.pdbx_seq_one_letter_code
_entity_poly.pdbx_strand_id
1 'polypeptide(L)'
;MEYLMATNLEAFLSQGKMDFLLSCDFEDLVYLLENALAVEEKLLGTTGTLNEYLKITFKNLLAHPDFEEGLHAHLSPPHAAFQAERIKRIIKTIIYVN
;
A
#
# COMPACT_ATOMS: atom_id res chain seq x y z
N MET A 1 -6.94 -8.30 7.71
CA MET A 1 -6.84 -7.42 6.52
C MET A 1 -5.45 -7.43 5.93
N GLU A 2 -4.44 -7.53 6.78
CA GLU A 2 -3.01 -7.56 6.51
C GLU A 2 -2.65 -8.72 5.56
N TYR A 3 -3.26 -9.89 5.75
CA TYR A 3 -3.15 -11.00 4.78
C TYR A 3 -3.78 -10.68 3.41
N LEU A 4 -4.91 -9.96 3.36
CA LEU A 4 -5.52 -9.54 2.09
C LEU A 4 -4.63 -8.53 1.37
N MET A 5 -4.06 -7.56 2.10
CA MET A 5 -3.07 -6.63 1.55
C MET A 5 -1.84 -7.38 1.02
N ALA A 6 -1.34 -8.36 1.76
CA ALA A 6 -0.21 -9.18 1.31
C ALA A 6 -0.55 -9.99 0.06
N THR A 7 -1.75 -10.55 -0.04
CA THR A 7 -2.20 -11.25 -1.26
C THR A 7 -2.30 -10.31 -2.46
N ASN A 8 -2.86 -9.12 -2.29
CA ASN A 8 -2.93 -8.12 -3.37
C ASN A 8 -1.54 -7.67 -3.80
N LEU A 9 -0.63 -7.44 -2.84
CA LEU A 9 0.77 -7.12 -3.12
C LEU A 9 1.44 -8.25 -3.93
N GLU A 10 1.24 -9.50 -3.54
CA GLU A 10 1.83 -10.64 -4.24
C GLU A 10 1.27 -10.78 -5.66
N ALA A 11 -0.04 -10.60 -5.85
CA ALA A 11 -0.68 -10.61 -7.16
C ALA A 11 -0.15 -9.47 -8.05
N PHE A 12 -0.05 -8.25 -7.50
CA PHE A 12 0.51 -7.09 -8.20
C PHE A 12 1.94 -7.35 -8.69
N LEU A 13 2.80 -7.90 -7.82
CA LEU A 13 4.21 -8.18 -8.13
C LEU A 13 4.39 -9.35 -9.10
N SER A 14 3.56 -10.40 -8.99
CA SER A 14 3.72 -11.64 -9.75
C SER A 14 3.01 -11.64 -11.11
N GLN A 15 1.90 -10.90 -11.25
CA GLN A 15 1.01 -11.02 -12.41
C GLN A 15 0.86 -9.71 -13.19
N GLY A 16 1.08 -8.55 -12.56
CA GLY A 16 0.66 -7.23 -13.08
C GLY A 16 1.70 -6.43 -13.86
N LYS A 17 2.89 -6.97 -14.19
CA LYS A 17 4.05 -6.18 -14.72
C LYS A 17 4.41 -4.95 -13.85
N MET A 18 3.89 -4.87 -12.63
CA MET A 18 3.90 -3.66 -11.80
C MET A 18 3.28 -2.45 -12.50
N ASP A 19 2.17 -2.64 -13.24
CA ASP A 19 1.40 -1.54 -13.83
C ASP A 19 0.55 -0.85 -12.75
N PHE A 20 1.10 0.21 -12.18
CA PHE A 20 0.49 1.00 -11.12
C PHE A 20 -0.80 1.71 -11.55
N LEU A 21 -1.04 1.91 -12.85
CA LEU A 21 -2.21 2.63 -13.36
C LEU A 21 -3.39 1.71 -13.60
N LEU A 22 -3.15 0.48 -14.07
CA LEU A 22 -4.22 -0.43 -14.52
C LEU A 22 -4.37 -1.69 -13.67
N SER A 23 -3.50 -1.92 -12.68
CA SER A 23 -3.63 -3.10 -11.82
C SER A 23 -4.79 -2.94 -10.83
N CYS A 24 -5.77 -3.84 -10.93
CA CYS A 24 -6.85 -3.96 -9.95
C CYS A 24 -6.32 -4.34 -8.54
N ASP A 25 -5.25 -5.13 -8.45
CA ASP A 25 -4.66 -5.49 -7.15
C ASP A 25 -4.04 -4.26 -6.46
N PHE A 26 -3.42 -3.36 -7.23
CA PHE A 26 -2.91 -2.10 -6.71
C PHE A 26 -4.04 -1.12 -6.37
N GLU A 27 -5.08 -1.02 -7.20
CA GLU A 27 -6.30 -0.27 -6.90
C GLU A 27 -6.92 -0.73 -5.56
N ASP A 28 -7.10 -2.04 -5.38
CA ASP A 28 -7.66 -2.63 -4.15
C ASP A 28 -6.76 -2.35 -2.94
N LEU A 29 -5.44 -2.40 -3.10
CA LEU A 29 -4.50 -2.03 -2.05
C LEU A 29 -4.66 -0.56 -1.65
N VAL A 30 -4.74 0.37 -2.62
CA VAL A 30 -4.95 1.80 -2.36
C VAL A 30 -6.30 2.02 -1.68
N TYR A 31 -7.36 1.35 -2.14
CA TYR A 31 -8.68 1.42 -1.54
C TYR A 31 -8.68 1.00 -0.07
N LEU A 32 -8.00 -0.11 0.27
CA LEU A 32 -7.86 -0.57 1.65
C LEU A 32 -7.07 0.43 2.51
N LEU A 33 -5.96 0.98 1.99
CA LEU A 33 -5.15 1.98 2.69
C LEU A 33 -5.93 3.29 2.92
N GLU A 34 -6.78 3.67 1.96
CA GLU A 34 -7.61 4.85 2.05
C GLU A 34 -8.74 4.67 3.09
N ASN A 35 -9.50 3.58 2.98
CA ASN A 35 -10.84 3.45 3.57
C ASN A 35 -10.93 2.48 4.77
N ALA A 36 -9.93 1.64 5.02
CA ALA A 36 -10.04 0.67 6.10
C ALA A 36 -9.96 1.33 7.49
N LEU A 37 -10.89 0.94 8.37
CA LEU A 37 -10.88 1.35 9.77
C LEU A 37 -9.62 0.81 10.48
N ALA A 38 -8.97 1.72 11.21
CA ALA A 38 -7.79 1.44 12.02
C ALA A 38 -6.64 0.77 11.22
N VAL A 39 -6.45 1.19 9.96
CA VAL A 39 -5.43 0.60 9.07
C VAL A 39 -4.01 0.76 9.63
N GLU A 40 -3.70 1.90 10.25
CA GLU A 40 -2.39 2.16 10.83
C GLU A 40 -2.15 1.25 12.06
N GLU A 41 -3.11 1.13 12.98
CA GLU A 41 -2.97 0.24 14.14
C GLU A 41 -2.88 -1.24 13.75
N LYS A 42 -3.66 -1.67 12.77
CA LYS A 42 -3.64 -3.06 12.25
C LYS A 42 -2.29 -3.44 11.66
N LEU A 43 -1.73 -2.57 10.83
CA LEU A 43 -0.42 -2.81 10.22
C LEU A 43 0.71 -2.71 11.26
N LEU A 44 0.61 -1.81 12.25
CA LEU A 44 1.52 -1.75 13.40
C LEU A 44 1.41 -2.98 14.32
N GLY A 45 0.24 -3.60 14.40
CA GLY A 45 0.05 -4.84 15.17
C GLY A 45 0.55 -6.11 14.48
N THR A 46 0.95 -6.01 13.21
CA THR A 46 1.45 -7.16 12.44
C THR A 46 2.87 -7.51 12.87
N THR A 47 3.14 -8.79 13.12
CA THR A 47 4.45 -9.29 13.57
C THR A 47 4.91 -10.52 12.77
N GLY A 48 6.16 -10.92 12.96
CA GLY A 48 6.73 -12.11 12.31
C GLY A 48 6.93 -11.95 10.80
N THR A 49 6.88 -13.06 10.07
CA THR A 49 7.19 -13.11 8.63
C THR A 49 6.27 -12.24 7.77
N LEU A 50 5.00 -12.10 8.15
CA LEU A 50 4.06 -11.23 7.45
C LEU A 50 4.49 -9.75 7.57
N ASN A 51 4.98 -9.33 8.73
CA ASN A 51 5.48 -7.97 8.93
C ASN A 51 6.71 -7.71 8.06
N GLU A 52 7.68 -8.63 8.08
CA GLU A 52 8.90 -8.52 7.28
C GLU A 52 8.59 -8.43 5.79
N TYR A 53 7.66 -9.27 5.31
CA TYR A 53 7.17 -9.21 3.94
C TYR A 53 6.58 -7.84 3.60
N LEU A 54 5.62 -7.35 4.41
CA LEU A 54 4.96 -6.07 4.17
C LEU A 54 5.98 -4.92 4.16
N LYS A 55 6.94 -4.89 5.09
CA LYS A 55 7.99 -3.88 5.14
C LYS A 55 8.85 -3.84 3.88
N ILE A 56 9.37 -5.00 3.46
CA ILE A 56 10.24 -5.11 2.29
C ILE A 56 9.47 -4.69 1.05
N THR A 57 8.26 -5.21 0.88
CA THR A 57 7.43 -4.93 -0.29
C THR A 57 7.04 -3.45 -0.36
N PHE A 58 6.55 -2.87 0.74
CA PHE A 58 6.22 -1.46 0.77
C PHE A 58 7.42 -0.54 0.53
N LYS A 59 8.60 -0.91 1.03
CA LYS A 59 9.83 -0.16 0.76
C LYS A 59 10.17 -0.16 -0.73
N ASN A 60 9.99 -1.28 -1.41
CA ASN A 60 10.20 -1.38 -2.86
C ASN A 60 9.17 -0.55 -3.62
N LEU A 61 7.88 -0.59 -3.22
CA LEU A 61 6.84 0.23 -3.84
C LEU A 61 7.12 1.73 -3.70
N LEU A 62 7.45 2.22 -2.49
CA LEU A 62 7.77 3.63 -2.27
C LEU A 62 8.98 4.14 -3.08
N ALA A 63 9.87 3.23 -3.48
CA ALA A 63 11.05 3.56 -4.29
C ALA A 63 10.78 3.51 -5.80
N HIS A 64 9.63 2.99 -6.23
CA HIS A 64 9.30 2.87 -7.65
C HIS A 64 8.89 4.24 -8.23
N PRO A 65 9.41 4.64 -9.41
CA PRO A 65 9.11 5.96 -10.01
C PRO A 65 7.61 6.19 -10.26
N ASP A 66 6.89 5.14 -10.65
CA ASP A 66 5.48 5.23 -11.02
C ASP A 66 4.53 5.13 -9.82
N PHE A 67 5.05 4.89 -8.61
CA PHE A 67 4.23 4.71 -7.41
C PHE A 67 3.39 5.95 -7.10
N GLU A 68 3.98 7.14 -7.19
CA GLU A 68 3.26 8.39 -6.88
C GLU A 68 2.09 8.58 -7.86
N GLU A 69 2.34 8.45 -9.16
CA GLU A 69 1.31 8.60 -10.18
C GLU A 69 0.20 7.57 -10.02
N GLY A 70 0.55 6.29 -9.82
CA GLY A 70 -0.43 5.23 -9.56
C GLY A 70 -1.26 5.47 -8.32
N LEU A 71 -0.64 5.93 -7.23
CA LEU A 71 -1.37 6.25 -6.01
C LEU A 71 -2.43 7.31 -6.26
N HIS A 72 -2.11 8.38 -7.00
CA HIS A 72 -3.09 9.42 -7.36
C HIS A 72 -4.16 8.91 -8.33
N ALA A 73 -3.85 7.93 -9.19
CA ALA A 73 -4.80 7.38 -10.15
C ALA A 73 -5.98 6.66 -9.48
N HIS A 74 -5.76 6.07 -8.31
CA HIS A 74 -6.77 5.27 -7.59
C HIS A 74 -7.37 5.95 -6.37
N LEU A 75 -6.97 7.19 -6.08
CA LEU A 75 -7.47 7.95 -4.94
C LEU A 75 -8.76 8.71 -5.24
N SER A 76 -9.62 8.81 -4.23
CA SER A 76 -10.86 9.57 -4.34
C SER A 76 -10.58 11.07 -4.57
N PRO A 77 -11.21 11.72 -5.57
CA PRO A 77 -10.87 13.09 -5.98
C PRO A 77 -10.94 14.21 -4.93
N PRO A 78 -11.90 14.24 -3.98
CA PRO A 78 -12.09 15.45 -3.17
C PRO A 78 -10.87 15.79 -2.29
N HIS A 79 -9.99 14.83 -1.99
CA HIS A 79 -8.79 15.04 -1.17
C HIS A 79 -7.58 14.17 -1.57
N ALA A 80 -7.46 13.78 -2.85
CA ALA A 80 -6.44 12.82 -3.29
C ALA A 80 -5.02 13.17 -2.82
N ALA A 81 -4.60 14.44 -2.92
CA ALA A 81 -3.27 14.85 -2.44
C ALA A 81 -3.05 14.61 -0.94
N PHE A 82 -4.03 14.95 -0.09
CA PHE A 82 -3.95 14.72 1.34
C PHE A 82 -3.96 13.22 1.67
N GLN A 83 -4.78 12.45 0.97
CA GLN A 83 -4.89 11.01 1.16
C GLN A 83 -3.61 10.29 0.73
N ALA A 84 -2.98 10.72 -0.36
CA ALA A 84 -1.69 10.20 -0.81
C ALA A 84 -0.61 10.41 0.26
N GLU A 85 -0.51 11.61 0.83
CA GLU A 85 0.44 11.89 1.92
C GLU A 85 0.15 11.06 3.18
N ARG A 86 -1.13 10.91 3.54
CA ARG A 86 -1.54 10.05 4.66
C ARG A 86 -1.12 8.60 4.43
N ILE A 87 -1.38 8.05 3.25
CA ILE A 87 -1.01 6.67 2.89
C ILE A 87 0.51 6.50 2.92
N LYS A 88 1.26 7.41 2.30
CA LYS A 88 2.73 7.39 2.34
C LYS A 88 3.26 7.47 3.77
N ARG A 89 2.61 8.24 4.66
CA ARG A 89 2.96 8.29 6.09
C ARG A 89 2.75 6.94 6.76
N ILE A 90 1.57 6.33 6.59
CA ILE A 90 1.25 5.01 7.16
C ILE A 90 2.29 3.98 6.72
N ILE A 91 2.58 3.93 5.42
CA ILE A 91 3.57 3.02 4.86
C ILE A 91 4.96 3.25 5.49
N LYS A 92 5.42 4.51 5.58
CA LYS A 92 6.70 4.85 6.22
C LYS A 92 6.72 4.46 7.70
N THR A 93 5.64 4.68 8.45
CA THR A 93 5.53 4.27 9.85
C THR A 93 5.78 2.76 9.99
N ILE A 94 5.17 1.94 9.14
CA ILE A 94 5.32 0.47 9.20
C ILE A 94 6.74 0.03 8.84
N ILE A 95 7.39 0.72 7.91
CA ILE A 95 8.78 0.41 7.50
C ILE A 95 9.78 0.68 8.63
N TYR A 96 9.59 1.76 9.41
CA TYR A 96 10.63 2.29 10.31
C TYR A 96 10.32 2.19 11.82
N VAL A 97 9.06 2.00 12.22
CA VAL A 97 8.63 2.06 13.63
C VAL A 97 8.22 0.70 14.18
N ASN A 98 7.42 -0.04 13.40
CA ASN A 98 7.23 -1.47 13.64
C ASN A 98 8.52 -2.20 13.25
#